data_AF-A0A193FYA6-F1
#
_entry.id   AF-A0A193FYA6-F1
#
_cell.length_a   1.000
_cell.length_b   1.000
_cell.length_c   1.000
_cell.angle_alpha   90.00
_cell.angle_beta   90.00
_cell.angle_gamma   90.00
#
_symmetry.space_group_name_H-M   'P 1'
#
loop_
_entity.id
_entity.type
_entity.pdbx_description
1 polymer ?
#
loop_
_entity_poly.entity_id
_entity_poly.type
_entity_poly.pdbx_seq_one_letter_code
_entity_poly.pdbx_strand_id
1 'polypeptide(L)'
;MSQVAMDAPDTLRAYQARLGMWVFLATELMFFGPVFLGYAVGRLHMPEAFAAAARHTDVLLGTINTIVLLSSSAAIALATECIRSGAGTPDADVPAAGVPAAGAPAAGAPAAAASRAASARARGLARRLLWLTALLGCVFLAVKGCEYAKDVREGLFPGAGFHASGVANPEGARMFFFVYFFATALHAVHLAIGIGLVLHVLRRISRAPAVLLLRQLEIAGLYWHFVDIVWVFLFPILYLAGRAP
;
A
#
# COMPACT_ATOMS: atom_id res chain seq x y z
N MET A 1 -12.10 -39.60 18.80
CA MET A 1 -11.37 -38.75 19.76
C MET A 1 -9.96 -38.47 19.25
N SER A 2 -9.80 -37.44 18.43
CA SER A 2 -8.52 -36.76 18.18
C SER A 2 -8.77 -35.34 17.68
N GLN A 3 -9.67 -34.63 18.38
CA GLN A 3 -9.74 -33.17 18.34
C GLN A 3 -8.67 -32.66 19.31
N VAL A 4 -7.42 -32.92 18.96
CA VAL A 4 -6.24 -32.47 19.72
C VAL A 4 -6.16 -30.96 19.51
N ALA A 5 -6.48 -30.23 20.57
CA ALA A 5 -6.07 -28.86 20.85
C ALA A 5 -5.53 -28.06 19.64
N MET A 6 -6.43 -27.43 18.88
CA MET A 6 -6.05 -26.17 18.25
C MET A 6 -5.70 -25.22 19.39
N ASP A 7 -4.41 -24.92 19.52
CA ASP A 7 -3.85 -24.12 20.61
C ASP A 7 -4.62 -22.78 20.70
N ALA A 8 -5.39 -22.60 21.78
CA ALA A 8 -6.16 -21.39 22.06
C ALA A 8 -5.38 -20.06 21.80
N PRO A 9 -4.05 -19.94 22.05
CA PRO A 9 -3.30 -18.74 21.70
C PRO A 9 -3.20 -18.46 20.19
N ASP A 10 -3.16 -19.45 19.32
CA ASP A 10 -2.99 -19.22 17.87
C ASP A 10 -4.30 -18.80 17.18
N THR A 11 -5.44 -19.34 17.63
CA THR A 11 -6.76 -18.88 17.17
C THR A 11 -7.05 -17.44 17.61
N LEU A 12 -6.68 -17.08 18.85
CA LEU A 12 -6.80 -15.72 19.37
C LEU A 12 -5.93 -14.74 18.59
N ARG A 13 -4.69 -15.12 18.25
CA ARG A 13 -3.79 -14.27 17.45
C ARG A 13 -4.30 -14.04 16.03
N ALA A 14 -4.81 -15.08 15.37
CA ALA A 14 -5.42 -14.97 14.06
C ALA A 14 -6.66 -14.07 14.09
N TYR A 15 -7.48 -14.22 15.13
CA TYR A 15 -8.65 -13.37 15.36
C TYR A 15 -8.24 -11.90 15.60
N GLN A 16 -7.23 -11.64 16.43
CA GLN A 16 -6.70 -10.30 16.68
C GLN A 16 -6.17 -9.64 15.41
N ALA A 17 -5.43 -10.36 14.56
CA ALA A 17 -4.94 -9.83 13.28
C ALA A 17 -6.09 -9.52 12.31
N ARG A 18 -7.09 -10.40 12.23
CA ARG A 18 -8.29 -10.19 11.41
C ARG A 18 -9.10 -8.99 11.90
N LEU A 19 -9.35 -8.90 13.20
CA LEU A 19 -10.05 -7.77 13.80
C LEU A 19 -9.30 -6.45 13.58
N GLY A 20 -7.98 -6.45 13.77
CA GLY A 20 -7.14 -5.26 13.52
C GLY A 20 -7.27 -4.77 12.08
N MET A 21 -7.26 -5.68 11.10
CA MET A 21 -7.48 -5.33 9.69
C MET A 21 -8.89 -4.76 9.45
N TRP A 22 -9.94 -5.34 10.03
CA TRP A 22 -11.30 -4.82 9.88
C TRP A 22 -11.49 -3.46 10.52
N VAL A 23 -10.92 -3.23 11.70
CA VAL A 23 -10.94 -1.92 12.37
C VAL A 23 -10.19 -0.90 11.52
N PHE A 24 -9.00 -1.27 11.02
CA PHE A 24 -8.23 -0.43 10.10
C PHE A 24 -9.07 -0.04 8.87
N LEU A 25 -9.62 -1.02 8.15
CA LEU A 25 -10.48 -0.77 6.99
C LEU A 25 -11.69 0.10 7.32
N ALA A 26 -12.33 -0.11 8.46
CA ALA A 26 -13.47 0.70 8.90
C ALA A 26 -13.05 2.16 9.14
N THR A 27 -11.90 2.39 9.80
CA THR A 27 -11.39 3.74 10.01
C THR A 27 -11.03 4.44 8.71
N GLU A 28 -10.39 3.75 7.78
CA GLU A 28 -10.05 4.30 6.47
C GLU A 28 -11.30 4.64 5.65
N LEU A 29 -12.33 3.79 5.72
CA LEU A 29 -13.64 4.07 5.12
C LEU A 29 -14.29 5.30 5.74
N MET A 30 -14.12 5.56 7.04
CA MET A 30 -14.61 6.77 7.68
C MET A 30 -13.87 8.03 7.22
N PHE A 31 -12.60 7.94 6.82
CA PHE A 31 -11.86 9.08 6.27
C PHE A 31 -12.17 9.32 4.79
N PHE A 32 -12.06 8.30 3.95
CA PHE A 32 -12.25 8.44 2.50
C PHE A 32 -13.71 8.41 2.06
N GLY A 33 -14.59 7.74 2.81
CA GLY A 33 -16.02 7.61 2.49
C GLY A 33 -16.74 8.95 2.34
N PRO A 34 -16.67 9.87 3.31
CA PRO A 34 -17.25 11.21 3.18
C PRO A 34 -16.67 12.02 2.03
N VAL A 35 -15.39 11.82 1.70
CA VAL A 35 -14.70 12.50 0.61
C VAL A 35 -15.22 12.02 -0.75
N PHE A 36 -15.35 10.70 -0.93
CA PHE A 36 -15.97 10.12 -2.13
C PHE A 36 -17.45 10.49 -2.25
N LEU A 37 -18.19 10.50 -1.13
CA LEU A 37 -19.58 10.94 -1.12
C LEU A 37 -19.70 12.43 -1.50
N GLY A 38 -18.84 13.29 -0.95
CA GLY A 38 -18.77 14.70 -1.30
C GLY A 38 -18.48 14.92 -2.78
N TYR A 39 -17.54 14.15 -3.35
CA TYR A 39 -17.31 14.13 -4.79
C TYR A 39 -18.58 13.75 -5.57
N ALA A 40 -19.22 12.63 -5.19
CA ALA A 40 -20.39 12.11 -5.89
C ALA A 40 -21.56 13.10 -5.87
N VAL A 41 -21.86 13.66 -4.69
CA VAL A 41 -22.91 14.68 -4.52
C VAL A 41 -22.60 15.92 -5.37
N GLY A 42 -21.37 16.44 -5.30
CA GLY A 42 -20.97 17.59 -6.10
C GLY A 42 -21.06 17.33 -7.60
N ARG A 43 -20.66 16.13 -8.05
CA ARG A 43 -20.74 15.73 -9.45
C ARG A 43 -22.16 15.57 -9.96
N LEU A 44 -23.10 15.13 -9.12
CA LEU A 44 -24.51 14.97 -9.48
C LEU A 44 -25.25 16.32 -9.55
N HIS A 45 -24.92 17.27 -8.66
CA HIS A 45 -25.60 18.57 -8.62
C HIS A 45 -24.95 19.64 -9.50
N MET A 46 -23.64 19.56 -9.72
CA MET A 46 -22.86 20.54 -10.50
C MET A 46 -21.98 19.83 -11.55
N PRO A 47 -22.57 19.05 -12.46
CA PRO A 47 -21.82 18.17 -13.37
C PRO A 47 -20.85 18.93 -14.28
N GLU A 48 -21.29 20.06 -14.85
CA GLU A 48 -20.45 20.85 -15.75
C GLU A 48 -19.28 21.52 -15.03
N ALA A 49 -19.50 22.04 -13.83
CA ALA A 49 -18.45 22.68 -13.03
C ALA A 49 -17.39 21.66 -12.61
N PHE A 50 -17.80 20.46 -12.18
CA PHE A 50 -16.90 19.36 -11.83
C PHE A 50 -16.14 18.84 -13.05
N ALA A 51 -16.80 18.72 -14.20
CA ALA A 51 -16.13 18.30 -15.43
C ALA A 51 -15.10 19.35 -15.89
N ALA A 52 -15.45 20.64 -15.84
CA ALA A 52 -14.55 21.72 -16.18
C ALA A 52 -13.35 21.83 -15.22
N ALA A 53 -13.58 21.70 -13.92
CA ALA A 53 -12.52 21.70 -12.91
C ALA A 53 -11.57 20.51 -13.07
N ALA A 54 -12.11 19.30 -13.31
CA ALA A 54 -11.30 18.11 -13.55
C ALA A 54 -10.39 18.26 -14.78
N ARG A 55 -10.76 19.06 -15.80
CA ARG A 55 -9.90 19.30 -16.97
C ARG A 55 -8.63 20.10 -16.68
N HIS A 56 -8.54 20.76 -15.53
CA HIS A 56 -7.32 21.44 -15.08
C HIS A 56 -6.29 20.48 -14.44
N THR A 57 -6.70 19.27 -14.07
CA THR A 57 -5.77 18.26 -13.51
C THR A 57 -4.87 17.66 -14.61
N ASP A 58 -3.62 17.32 -14.27
CA ASP A 58 -2.67 16.78 -15.24
C ASP A 58 -2.75 15.24 -15.32
N VAL A 59 -3.42 14.73 -16.36
CA VAL A 59 -3.61 13.27 -16.53
C VAL A 59 -2.28 12.54 -16.67
N LEU A 60 -1.29 13.13 -17.33
CA LEU A 60 0.00 12.47 -17.54
C LEU A 60 0.74 12.27 -16.22
N LEU A 61 0.79 13.30 -15.38
CA LEU A 61 1.38 13.17 -14.04
C LEU A 61 0.62 12.15 -13.19
N GLY A 62 -0.72 12.15 -13.26
CA GLY A 62 -1.56 11.14 -12.60
C GLY A 62 -1.32 9.71 -13.10
N THR A 63 -1.11 9.52 -14.40
CA THR A 63 -0.81 8.21 -15.00
C THR A 63 0.59 7.71 -14.61
N ILE A 64 1.60 8.58 -14.64
CA ILE A 64 2.96 8.24 -14.19
C ILE A 64 2.90 7.78 -12.72
N ASN A 65 2.20 8.54 -11.87
CA ASN A 65 2.01 8.17 -10.46
C ASN A 65 1.31 6.82 -10.29
N THR A 66 0.30 6.52 -11.10
CA THR A 66 -0.37 5.22 -11.08
C THR A 66 0.58 4.08 -11.45
N ILE A 67 1.42 4.24 -12.47
CA ILE A 67 2.43 3.24 -12.87
C ILE A 67 3.46 3.02 -11.75
N VAL A 68 3.97 4.11 -11.18
CA VAL A 68 4.94 4.09 -10.06
C VAL A 68 4.37 3.32 -8.88
N LEU A 69 3.12 3.62 -8.52
CA LEU A 69 2.42 3.04 -7.38
C LEU A 69 2.15 1.54 -7.61
N LEU A 70 1.60 1.14 -8.75
CA LEU A 70 1.38 -0.27 -9.10
C LEU A 70 2.70 -1.07 -9.11
N SER A 71 3.78 -0.47 -9.62
CA SER A 71 5.12 -1.08 -9.62
C SER A 71 5.66 -1.26 -8.19
N SER A 72 5.41 -0.28 -7.30
CA SER A 72 5.80 -0.35 -5.90
C SER A 72 5.06 -1.46 -5.14
N SER A 73 3.77 -1.65 -5.47
CA SER A 73 2.91 -2.72 -4.98
C SER A 73 3.44 -4.10 -5.35
N ALA A 74 3.80 -4.28 -6.62
CA ALA A 74 4.40 -5.52 -7.09
C ALA A 74 5.72 -5.81 -6.37
N ALA A 75 6.55 -4.79 -6.14
CA ALA A 75 7.83 -4.96 -5.47
C ALA A 75 7.68 -5.46 -4.01
N ILE A 76 6.75 -4.92 -3.22
CA ILE A 76 6.54 -5.37 -1.82
C ILE A 76 5.91 -6.78 -1.76
N ALA A 77 5.03 -7.11 -2.70
CA ALA A 77 4.47 -8.45 -2.83
C ALA A 77 5.57 -9.48 -3.13
N LEU A 78 6.44 -9.18 -4.10
CA LEU A 78 7.60 -10.01 -4.44
C LEU A 78 8.60 -10.10 -3.29
N ALA A 79 8.80 -9.02 -2.51
CA ALA A 79 9.67 -9.05 -1.34
C ALA A 79 9.14 -10.02 -0.27
N THR A 80 7.83 -10.02 -0.06
CA THR A 80 7.15 -10.92 0.88
C THR A 80 7.31 -12.37 0.44
N GLU A 81 7.08 -12.65 -0.84
CA GLU A 81 7.24 -14.00 -1.39
C GLU A 81 8.70 -14.48 -1.32
N CYS A 82 9.68 -13.61 -1.61
CA CYS A 82 11.10 -13.96 -1.46
C CYS A 82 11.43 -14.44 -0.03
N ILE A 83 10.96 -13.74 1.00
CA ILE A 83 11.18 -14.15 2.38
C ILE A 83 10.44 -15.47 2.69
N ARG A 84 9.24 -15.66 2.12
CA ARG A 84 8.41 -16.85 2.35
C ARG A 84 9.07 -18.10 1.78
N SER A 85 9.45 -18.07 0.50
CA SER A 85 10.15 -19.18 -0.14
C SER A 85 11.53 -19.43 0.50
N GLY A 86 12.19 -18.38 0.98
CA GLY A 86 13.47 -18.47 1.68
C GLY A 86 13.40 -19.01 3.12
N ALA A 87 12.21 -19.04 3.74
CA ALA A 87 12.02 -19.57 5.10
C ALA A 87 11.82 -21.09 5.14
N GLY A 88 11.51 -21.73 4.00
CA GLY A 88 11.06 -23.12 3.95
C GLY A 88 9.62 -23.26 4.50
N THR A 89 8.84 -24.18 3.94
CA THR A 89 7.48 -24.48 4.44
C THR A 89 7.57 -25.07 5.86
N PRO A 90 6.91 -24.48 6.88
CA PRO A 90 6.82 -25.08 8.21
C PRO A 90 6.05 -26.42 8.25
N ASP A 91 5.34 -26.78 7.17
CA ASP A 91 4.46 -27.96 7.12
C ASP A 91 5.07 -29.19 6.40
N ALA A 92 6.28 -29.11 5.86
CA ALA A 92 6.90 -30.24 5.15
C ALA A 92 7.68 -31.21 6.05
N ASP A 93 7.83 -30.91 7.35
CA ASP A 93 8.65 -31.67 8.29
C ASP A 93 7.92 -31.91 9.64
N VAL A 94 6.65 -32.34 9.62
CA VAL A 94 6.14 -33.15 10.73
C VAL A 94 6.44 -34.60 10.38
N PRO A 95 7.62 -35.17 10.73
CA PRO A 95 7.78 -36.60 10.68
C PRO A 95 6.72 -37.20 11.61
N ALA A 96 5.78 -37.95 11.02
CA ALA A 96 4.90 -38.83 11.78
C ALA A 96 5.78 -39.60 12.78
N ALA A 97 5.46 -39.48 14.06
CA ALA A 97 6.22 -40.02 15.17
C ALA A 97 6.70 -41.46 14.87
N GLY A 98 7.95 -41.56 14.46
CA GLY A 98 8.67 -42.80 14.20
C GLY A 98 9.94 -42.76 15.03
N VAL A 99 10.06 -43.73 15.93
CA VAL A 99 11.14 -43.94 16.90
C VAL A 99 12.53 -43.66 16.30
N PRO A 100 13.43 -42.92 16.98
CA PRO A 100 14.73 -42.60 16.43
C PRO A 100 15.62 -43.85 16.39
N ALA A 101 15.97 -44.29 15.18
CA ALA A 101 17.05 -45.24 14.97
C ALA A 101 18.39 -44.53 15.22
N ALA A 102 19.11 -44.99 16.24
CA ALA A 102 20.46 -44.55 16.56
C ALA A 102 21.42 -44.92 15.43
N GLY A 103 22.12 -43.91 14.89
CA GLY A 103 23.25 -44.09 13.97
C GLY A 103 22.99 -43.61 12.54
N ALA A 104 23.07 -42.30 12.30
CA ALA A 104 23.24 -41.76 10.95
C ALA A 104 24.36 -40.69 10.95
N PRO A 105 25.36 -40.79 10.06
CA PRO A 105 26.50 -39.88 10.02
C PRO A 105 26.13 -38.58 9.29
N ALA A 106 26.63 -37.44 9.80
CA ALA A 106 27.04 -36.17 9.15
C ALA A 106 26.46 -35.66 7.80
N ALA A 107 25.37 -36.21 7.24
CA ALA A 107 24.80 -35.86 5.94
C ALA A 107 23.92 -34.60 5.96
N GLY A 108 23.60 -34.07 7.15
CA GLY A 108 22.76 -32.87 7.32
C GLY A 108 23.49 -31.53 7.11
N ALA A 109 24.82 -31.50 7.14
CA ALA A 109 25.62 -30.28 7.00
C ALA A 109 25.47 -29.57 5.62
N PRO A 110 25.51 -30.27 4.46
CA PRO A 110 25.35 -29.64 3.15
C PRO A 110 23.91 -29.14 2.90
N ALA A 111 22.89 -29.88 3.34
CA ALA A 111 21.49 -29.46 3.23
C ALA A 111 21.21 -28.21 4.08
N ALA A 112 21.72 -28.16 5.31
CA ALA A 112 21.62 -26.98 6.18
C ALA A 112 22.42 -25.77 5.66
N ALA A 113 23.54 -26.00 4.95
CA ALA A 113 24.28 -24.92 4.30
C ALA A 113 23.53 -24.36 3.09
N ALA A 114 22.91 -25.22 2.28
CA ALA A 114 22.09 -24.83 1.14
C ALA A 114 20.86 -24.01 1.56
N SER A 115 20.16 -24.42 2.62
CA SER A 115 19.01 -23.67 3.15
C SER A 115 19.42 -22.30 3.69
N ARG A 116 20.53 -22.21 4.43
CA ARG A 116 21.07 -20.92 4.90
C ARG A 116 21.46 -19.99 3.75
N ALA A 117 22.08 -20.51 2.69
CA ALA A 117 22.42 -19.73 1.50
C ALA A 117 21.17 -19.23 0.77
N ALA A 118 20.13 -20.06 0.66
CA ALA A 118 18.84 -19.68 0.09
C ALA A 118 18.16 -18.58 0.91
N SER A 119 18.07 -18.71 2.24
CA SER A 119 17.51 -17.67 3.12
C SER A 119 18.29 -16.36 3.06
N ALA A 120 19.62 -16.41 2.95
CA ALA A 120 20.46 -15.22 2.80
C ALA A 120 20.21 -14.51 1.45
N ARG A 121 20.11 -15.27 0.36
CA ARG A 121 19.76 -14.73 -0.97
C ARG A 121 18.37 -14.10 -0.99
N ALA A 122 17.38 -14.78 -0.41
CA ALA A 122 16.02 -14.29 -0.24
C ALA A 122 15.97 -12.95 0.49
N ARG A 123 16.65 -12.83 1.64
CA ARG A 123 16.77 -11.57 2.39
C ARG A 123 17.46 -10.47 1.59
N GLY A 124 18.49 -10.82 0.82
CA GLY A 124 19.18 -9.89 -0.07
C GLY A 124 18.27 -9.30 -1.16
N LEU A 125 17.47 -10.14 -1.80
CA LEU A 125 16.52 -9.74 -2.84
C LEU A 125 15.36 -8.92 -2.25
N ALA A 126 14.75 -9.40 -1.16
CA ALA A 126 13.69 -8.69 -0.45
C ALA A 126 14.16 -7.30 -0.01
N ARG A 127 15.41 -7.15 0.47
CA ARG A 127 15.97 -5.84 0.82
C ARG A 127 16.00 -4.87 -0.35
N ARG A 128 16.38 -5.35 -1.55
CA ARG A 128 16.43 -4.52 -2.77
C ARG A 128 15.02 -4.11 -3.20
N LEU A 129 14.07 -5.04 -3.16
CA LEU A 129 12.68 -4.79 -3.51
C LEU A 129 12.01 -3.80 -2.55
N LEU A 130 12.23 -3.91 -1.24
CA LEU A 130 11.70 -2.96 -0.26
C LEU A 130 12.33 -1.56 -0.40
N TRP A 131 13.61 -1.47 -0.73
CA TRP A 131 14.23 -0.19 -1.09
C TRP A 131 13.60 0.42 -2.34
N LEU A 132 13.34 -0.40 -3.36
CA LEU A 132 12.63 0.03 -4.56
C LEU A 132 11.21 0.52 -4.23
N THR A 133 10.45 -0.21 -3.42
CA THR A 133 9.12 0.21 -2.94
C THR A 133 9.17 1.57 -2.25
N ALA A 134 10.10 1.76 -1.30
CA ALA A 134 10.25 3.03 -0.60
C ALA A 134 10.64 4.18 -1.55
N LEU A 135 11.56 3.93 -2.49
CA LEU A 135 11.98 4.91 -3.49
C LEU A 135 10.82 5.31 -4.41
N LEU A 136 10.05 4.35 -4.92
CA LEU A 136 8.89 4.60 -5.76
C LEU A 136 7.81 5.40 -5.01
N GLY A 137 7.57 5.09 -3.73
CA GLY A 137 6.69 5.90 -2.88
C GLY A 137 7.17 7.34 -2.72
N CYS A 138 8.48 7.55 -2.53
CA CYS A 138 9.05 8.90 -2.50
C CYS A 138 8.92 9.64 -3.85
N VAL A 139 9.10 8.93 -4.97
CA VAL A 139 8.91 9.49 -6.32
C VAL A 139 7.46 9.93 -6.51
N PHE A 140 6.49 9.11 -6.10
CA PHE A 140 5.08 9.47 -6.13
C PHE A 140 4.82 10.78 -5.36
N LEU A 141 5.33 10.89 -4.12
CA LEU A 141 5.18 12.10 -3.31
C LEU A 141 5.84 13.31 -3.95
N ALA A 142 7.01 13.15 -4.58
CA ALA A 142 7.70 14.24 -5.26
C ALA A 142 6.92 14.73 -6.48
N VAL A 143 6.45 13.82 -7.34
CA VAL A 143 5.62 14.16 -8.52
C VAL A 143 4.36 14.89 -8.07
N LYS A 144 3.67 14.38 -7.04
CA LYS A 144 2.47 15.02 -6.50
C LYS A 144 2.76 16.38 -5.88
N GLY A 145 3.88 16.54 -5.19
CA GLY A 145 4.33 17.83 -4.66
C GLY A 145 4.60 18.86 -5.76
N CYS A 146 5.19 18.44 -6.89
CA CYS A 146 5.39 19.30 -8.06
C CYS A 146 4.05 19.72 -8.68
N GLU A 147 3.08 18.81 -8.77
CA GLU A 147 1.72 19.10 -9.24
C GLU A 147 1.01 20.11 -8.33
N TYR A 148 1.05 19.91 -7.01
CA TYR A 148 0.52 20.88 -6.04
C TYR A 148 1.14 22.27 -6.19
N ALA A 149 2.46 22.34 -6.39
CA ALA A 149 3.14 23.61 -6.58
C ALA A 149 2.66 24.32 -7.87
N LYS A 150 2.32 23.56 -8.93
CA LYS A 150 1.72 24.09 -10.15
C LYS A 150 0.29 24.57 -9.88
N ASP A 151 -0.55 23.74 -9.28
CA ASP A 151 -1.96 24.06 -8.98
C ASP A 151 -2.09 25.32 -8.11
N VAL A 152 -1.20 25.49 -7.12
CA VAL A 152 -1.17 26.68 -6.26
C VAL A 152 -0.75 27.93 -7.05
N ARG A 153 0.23 27.83 -7.96
CA ARG A 153 0.64 28.95 -8.81
C ARG A 153 -0.44 29.37 -9.81
N GLU A 154 -1.26 28.43 -10.25
CA GLU A 154 -2.40 28.67 -11.13
C GLU A 154 -3.63 29.22 -10.38
N GLY A 155 -3.55 29.41 -9.07
CA GLY A 155 -4.65 29.94 -8.26
C GLY A 155 -5.78 28.93 -8.05
N LEU A 156 -5.53 27.63 -8.22
CA LEU A 156 -6.53 26.57 -8.06
C LEU A 156 -6.67 26.09 -6.61
N PHE A 157 -5.85 26.62 -5.71
CA PHE A 157 -5.95 26.32 -4.29
C PHE A 157 -7.28 26.86 -3.71
N PRO A 158 -8.06 26.06 -2.97
CA PRO A 158 -9.40 26.42 -2.48
C PRO A 158 -9.34 27.40 -1.29
N GLY A 159 -8.72 28.56 -1.47
CA GLY A 159 -8.59 29.64 -0.50
C GLY A 159 -9.04 31.00 -1.05
N ALA A 160 -8.62 32.08 -0.38
CA ALA A 160 -9.02 33.45 -0.71
C ALA A 160 -8.63 33.90 -2.14
N GLY A 161 -7.63 33.25 -2.76
CA GLY A 161 -7.17 33.52 -4.13
C GLY A 161 -7.62 32.48 -5.17
N PHE A 162 -8.76 31.81 -4.96
CA PHE A 162 -9.24 30.79 -5.91
C PHE A 162 -9.73 31.41 -7.23
N HIS A 163 -9.07 31.09 -8.35
CA HIS A 163 -9.45 31.53 -9.69
C HIS A 163 -9.34 30.38 -10.69
N ALA A 164 -10.47 29.72 -11.00
CA ALA A 164 -10.55 28.72 -12.06
C ALA A 164 -11.00 29.39 -13.38
N SER A 165 -10.06 29.69 -14.26
CA SER A 165 -10.37 30.26 -15.58
C SER A 165 -11.18 29.29 -16.44
N GLY A 166 -12.21 29.79 -17.13
CA GLY A 166 -13.02 29.00 -18.07
C GLY A 166 -14.09 28.12 -17.44
N VAL A 167 -14.50 28.38 -16.19
CA VAL A 167 -15.60 27.69 -15.52
C VAL A 167 -16.79 28.63 -15.29
N ALA A 168 -17.98 28.24 -15.76
CA ALA A 168 -19.20 29.04 -15.61
C ALA A 168 -19.69 29.14 -14.15
N ASN A 169 -19.49 28.08 -13.36
CA ASN A 169 -19.84 28.04 -11.94
C ASN A 169 -18.56 27.90 -11.08
N PRO A 170 -18.05 28.99 -10.48
CA PRO A 170 -16.83 28.97 -9.69
C PRO A 170 -16.99 28.25 -8.34
N GLU A 171 -18.21 28.14 -7.79
CA GLU A 171 -18.45 27.43 -6.53
C GLU A 171 -18.27 25.92 -6.69
N GLY A 172 -18.81 25.37 -7.78
CA GLY A 172 -18.62 23.95 -8.12
C GLY A 172 -17.17 23.59 -8.35
N ALA A 173 -16.41 24.46 -9.04
CA ALA A 173 -14.97 24.25 -9.20
C ALA A 173 -14.21 24.30 -7.87
N ARG A 174 -14.55 25.25 -6.99
CA ARG A 174 -13.93 25.34 -5.65
C ARG A 174 -14.19 24.08 -4.83
N MET A 175 -15.41 23.54 -4.88
CA MET A 175 -15.75 22.29 -4.21
C MET A 175 -14.96 21.10 -4.78
N PHE A 176 -14.84 21.00 -6.11
CA PHE A 176 -14.00 19.97 -6.74
C PHE A 176 -12.55 20.06 -6.24
N PHE A 177 -11.94 21.25 -6.26
CA PHE A 177 -10.56 21.41 -5.81
C PHE A 177 -10.40 21.16 -4.32
N PHE A 178 -11.38 21.52 -3.48
CA PHE A 178 -11.38 21.15 -2.07
C PHE A 178 -11.33 19.63 -1.88
N VAL A 179 -12.22 18.89 -2.56
CA VAL A 179 -12.24 17.42 -2.52
C VAL A 179 -10.94 16.84 -3.08
N TYR A 180 -10.43 17.36 -4.19
CA TYR A 180 -9.17 16.94 -4.80
C TYR A 180 -7.98 17.11 -3.85
N PHE A 181 -7.76 18.31 -3.31
CA PHE A 181 -6.63 18.57 -2.40
C PHE A 181 -6.77 17.77 -1.10
N PHE A 182 -7.98 17.69 -0.54
CA PHE A 182 -8.20 16.97 0.70
C PHE A 182 -8.03 15.46 0.54
N ALA A 183 -8.64 14.85 -0.49
CA ALA A 183 -8.50 13.42 -0.77
C ALA A 183 -7.05 13.02 -1.03
N THR A 184 -6.35 13.80 -1.86
CA THR A 184 -4.98 13.48 -2.25
C THR A 184 -3.97 13.83 -1.17
N ALA A 185 -4.24 14.82 -0.29
CA ALA A 185 -3.44 15.07 0.90
C ALA A 185 -3.59 13.95 1.94
N LEU A 186 -4.82 13.49 2.20
CA LEU A 186 -5.05 12.32 3.05
C LEU A 186 -4.29 11.12 2.50
N HIS A 187 -4.40 10.83 1.20
CA HIS A 187 -3.65 9.75 0.57
C HIS A 187 -2.13 9.91 0.72
N ALA A 188 -1.60 11.12 0.52
CA ALA A 188 -0.17 11.40 0.68
C ALA A 188 0.33 11.14 2.11
N VAL A 189 -0.47 11.46 3.14
CA VAL A 189 -0.16 11.15 4.54
C VAL A 189 -0.11 9.64 4.76
N HIS A 190 -1.10 8.89 4.26
CA HIS A 190 -1.12 7.43 4.39
C HIS A 190 0.06 6.78 3.65
N LEU A 191 0.40 7.26 2.46
CA LEU A 191 1.57 6.79 1.71
C LEU A 191 2.87 7.08 2.48
N ALA A 192 3.02 8.25 3.09
CA ALA A 192 4.18 8.57 3.93
C ALA A 192 4.30 7.65 5.16
N ILE A 193 3.18 7.31 5.80
CA ILE A 193 3.14 6.31 6.88
C ILE A 193 3.57 4.93 6.34
N GLY A 194 3.05 4.53 5.18
CA GLY A 194 3.43 3.30 4.50
C GLY A 194 4.94 3.21 4.24
N ILE A 195 5.54 4.29 3.74
CA ILE A 195 7.00 4.40 3.55
C ILE A 195 7.71 4.21 4.89
N GLY A 196 7.23 4.83 5.96
CA GLY A 196 7.73 4.63 7.33
C GLY A 196 7.70 3.17 7.77
N LEU A 197 6.61 2.44 7.51
CA LEU A 197 6.46 1.02 7.82
C LEU A 197 7.45 0.16 7.01
N VAL A 198 7.58 0.40 5.71
CA VAL A 198 8.56 -0.30 4.86
C VAL A 198 9.98 -0.06 5.33
N LEU A 199 10.35 1.20 5.64
CA LEU A 199 11.66 1.55 6.18
C LEU A 199 11.91 0.90 7.56
N HIS A 200 10.87 0.75 8.39
CA HIS A 200 10.97 0.04 9.66
C HIS A 200 11.31 -1.45 9.44
N VAL A 201 10.60 -2.13 8.54
CA VAL A 201 10.87 -3.53 8.19
C VAL A 201 12.26 -3.68 7.57
N LEU A 202 12.66 -2.75 6.71
CA LEU A 202 13.96 -2.72 6.05
C LEU A 202 15.13 -2.67 7.05
N ARG A 203 15.01 -1.89 8.13
CA ARG A 203 16.02 -1.83 9.20
C ARG A 203 16.14 -3.13 9.98
N ARG A 204 15.10 -3.95 9.99
CA ARG A 204 15.00 -5.22 10.74
C ARG A 204 15.39 -6.44 9.90
N ILE A 205 15.44 -6.32 8.56
CA ILE A 205 15.57 -7.45 7.64
C ILE A 205 16.79 -8.34 7.87
N SER A 206 17.91 -7.77 8.34
CA SER A 206 19.15 -8.52 8.61
C SER A 206 19.17 -9.20 9.99
N ARG A 207 18.32 -8.75 10.93
CA ARG A 207 18.37 -9.18 12.35
C ARG A 207 17.15 -9.96 12.79
N ALA A 208 15.99 -9.76 12.17
CA ALA A 208 14.75 -10.38 12.60
C ALA A 208 14.67 -11.87 12.19
N PRO A 209 14.05 -12.73 13.02
CA PRO A 209 13.71 -14.09 12.62
C PRO A 209 12.67 -14.07 11.49
N ALA A 210 12.70 -15.07 10.61
CA ALA A 210 11.90 -15.08 9.38
C ALA A 210 10.39 -15.00 9.65
N VAL A 211 9.90 -15.69 10.69
CA VAL A 211 8.48 -15.69 11.09
C VAL A 211 7.98 -14.29 11.46
N LEU A 212 8.77 -13.52 12.22
CA LEU A 212 8.39 -12.15 12.57
C LEU A 212 8.47 -11.22 11.37
N LEU A 213 9.49 -11.40 10.52
CA LEU A 213 9.66 -10.59 9.31
C LEU A 213 8.51 -10.79 8.33
N LEU A 214 8.07 -12.04 8.11
CA LEU A 214 6.92 -12.36 7.27
C LEU A 214 5.65 -11.71 7.79
N ARG A 215 5.35 -11.84 9.09
CA ARG A 215 4.19 -11.19 9.70
C ARG A 215 4.22 -9.68 9.51
N GLN A 216 5.38 -9.04 9.72
CA GLN A 216 5.54 -7.61 9.54
C GLN A 216 5.37 -7.19 8.08
N LEU A 217 5.91 -7.98 7.14
CA LEU A 217 5.75 -7.77 5.70
C LEU A 217 4.31 -7.96 5.24
N GLU A 218 3.58 -8.93 5.78
CA GLU A 218 2.17 -9.15 5.47
C GLU A 218 1.32 -7.98 5.97
N ILE A 219 1.53 -7.51 7.20
CA ILE A 219 0.81 -6.35 7.74
C ILE A 219 1.17 -5.07 6.95
N ALA A 220 2.45 -4.83 6.70
CA ALA A 220 2.90 -3.67 5.93
C ALA A 220 2.43 -3.73 4.46
N GLY A 221 2.42 -4.92 3.86
CA GLY A 221 1.93 -5.18 2.51
C GLY A 221 0.42 -4.96 2.41
N LEU A 222 -0.37 -5.47 3.35
CA LEU A 222 -1.81 -5.21 3.42
C LEU A 222 -2.12 -3.71 3.50
N TYR A 223 -1.38 -2.98 4.33
CA TYR A 223 -1.50 -1.52 4.42
C TYR A 223 -1.12 -0.84 3.09
N TRP A 224 0.02 -1.22 2.50
CA TRP A 224 0.51 -0.64 1.24
C TRP A 224 -0.48 -0.87 0.09
N HIS A 225 -0.94 -2.12 -0.07
CA HIS A 225 -1.93 -2.47 -1.09
C HIS A 225 -3.26 -1.75 -0.89
N PHE A 226 -3.69 -1.56 0.37
CA PHE A 226 -4.90 -0.78 0.65
C PHE A 226 -4.75 0.68 0.19
N VAL A 227 -3.65 1.33 0.56
CA VAL A 227 -3.35 2.71 0.13
C VAL A 227 -3.33 2.79 -1.40
N ASP A 228 -2.75 1.79 -2.06
CA ASP A 228 -2.72 1.71 -3.51
C ASP A 228 -4.12 1.61 -4.14
N ILE A 229 -5.00 0.76 -3.59
CA ILE A 229 -6.38 0.60 -4.06
C ILE A 229 -7.14 1.93 -3.97
N VAL A 230 -6.95 2.69 -2.89
CA VAL A 230 -7.57 4.01 -2.74
C VAL A 230 -7.14 4.94 -3.88
N TRP A 231 -5.86 4.94 -4.27
CA TRP A 231 -5.39 5.73 -5.41
C TRP A 231 -5.99 5.26 -6.74
N VAL A 232 -6.11 3.94 -6.95
CA VAL A 232 -6.74 3.37 -8.14
C VAL A 232 -8.18 3.85 -8.31
N PHE A 233 -8.89 4.15 -7.22
CA PHE A 233 -10.21 4.81 -7.29
C PHE A 233 -10.13 6.33 -7.42
N LEU A 234 -9.20 6.99 -6.73
CA LEU A 234 -9.04 8.45 -6.81
C LEU A 234 -8.64 8.91 -8.22
N PHE A 235 -7.73 8.20 -8.89
CA PHE A 235 -7.21 8.61 -10.19
C PHE A 235 -8.32 8.75 -11.25
N PRO A 236 -9.16 7.74 -11.53
CA PRO A 236 -10.23 7.89 -12.52
C PRO A 236 -11.25 8.96 -12.12
N ILE A 237 -11.60 9.03 -10.83
CA ILE A 237 -12.61 9.95 -10.33
C ILE A 237 -12.14 11.41 -10.45
N LEU A 238 -10.90 11.71 -10.11
CA LEU A 238 -10.38 13.08 -10.10
C LEU A 238 -9.79 13.51 -11.45
N TYR A 239 -9.13 12.61 -12.17
CA TYR A 239 -8.41 12.93 -13.41
C TYR A 239 -9.18 12.59 -14.69
N LEU A 240 -9.95 11.51 -14.71
CA LEU A 240 -10.60 11.05 -15.95
C LEU A 240 -12.07 11.46 -16.05
N ALA A 241 -12.78 11.57 -14.92
CA ALA A 241 -14.23 11.78 -14.92
C ALA A 241 -14.68 13.07 -15.64
N GLY A 242 -13.86 14.13 -15.72
CA GLY A 242 -14.20 15.35 -16.46
C GLY A 242 -13.93 15.32 -17.97
N ARG A 243 -13.39 14.20 -18.46
CA ARG A 243 -12.93 14.02 -19.85
C ARG A 243 -13.63 12.85 -20.55
N ALA A 244 -14.46 12.10 -19.83
CA ALA A 244 -15.38 11.14 -20.43
C ALA A 244 -16.44 11.90 -21.25
N PRO A 245 -16.78 11.41 -22.46
CA PRO A 245 -17.77 12.03 -23.34
C PRO A 245 -19.17 12.08 -22.72
#